data_AF-A0A1B6E088-F1
#
_entry.id   AF-A0A1B6E088-F1
#
_cell.length_a   1.000
_cell.length_b   1.000
_cell.length_c   1.000
_cell.angle_alpha   90.00
_cell.angle_beta   90.00
_cell.angle_gamma   90.00
#
_symmetry.space_group_name_H-M   'P 1'
#
loop_
_entity.id
_entity.type
_entity.pdbx_description
1 polymer ?
#
loop_
_entity_poly.entity_id
_entity_poly.type
_entity_poly.pdbx_seq_one_letter_code
_entity_poly.pdbx_strand_id
1 'polypeptide(L)'
;KNLSLMFIFFDGEEAFERWGPKDSIYGARNLASKWQNSPYPRSDSTTNHIDRIDLLVLLDLLGAPNPVFYNYFRDSGRWYKRMISAENRLSALNLLKGHRLSSRYFSEMSMAPHIEDDHIPFLEAGCKVLHLIPVPFPEEWHTPEDNWSILDFNTIDNLNKIFRIFVLEYLKGYSD
;
A
#
# COMPACT_ATOMS: atom_id res chain seq x y z
N LYS A 1 -17.24 16.86 -2.42
CA LYS A 1 -16.80 15.48 -2.15
C LYS A 1 -16.78 15.28 -0.65
N ASN A 2 -17.42 14.25 -0.10
CA ASN A 2 -17.32 13.90 1.32
C ASN A 2 -16.31 12.75 1.46
N LEU A 3 -15.02 13.09 1.42
CA LEU A 3 -13.89 12.16 1.42
C LEU A 3 -12.93 12.56 2.55
N SER A 4 -12.39 11.57 3.25
CA SER A 4 -11.44 11.76 4.35
C SER A 4 -10.37 10.67 4.33
N LEU A 5 -9.40 10.75 5.25
CA LEU A 5 -8.32 9.79 5.44
C LEU A 5 -8.59 8.90 6.66
N MET A 6 -8.18 7.63 6.58
CA MET A 6 -8.20 6.67 7.66
C MET A 6 -6.87 5.91 7.67
N PHE A 7 -6.36 5.62 8.88
CA PHE A 7 -5.25 4.71 9.08
C PHE A 7 -5.76 3.45 9.75
N ILE A 8 -5.29 2.29 9.29
CA ILE A 8 -5.55 0.99 9.86
C ILE A 8 -4.18 0.37 10.13
N PHE A 9 -4.00 -0.12 11.35
CA PHE A 9 -2.83 -0.89 11.76
C PHE A 9 -3.36 -2.26 12.12
N PHE A 10 -3.13 -3.24 11.24
CA PHE A 10 -3.57 -4.60 11.47
C PHE A 10 -2.71 -5.27 12.54
N ASP A 11 -3.30 -6.25 13.20
CA ASP A 11 -2.63 -7.10 14.17
C ASP A 11 -2.67 -8.55 13.67
N GLY A 12 -1.63 -9.34 13.97
CA GLY A 12 -1.50 -10.72 13.51
C GLY A 12 -1.57 -10.86 11.98
N GLU A 13 -0.74 -10.12 11.25
CA GLU A 13 -0.56 -10.36 9.81
C GLU A 13 0.19 -11.70 9.60
N GLU A 14 1.30 -11.86 10.31
CA GLU A 14 2.17 -13.04 10.20
C GLU A 14 1.51 -14.35 10.67
N ALA A 15 1.99 -15.44 10.09
CA ALA A 15 1.68 -16.79 10.55
C ALA A 15 2.41 -17.12 11.87
N PHE A 16 1.78 -17.92 12.73
CA PHE A 16 2.44 -18.48 13.91
C PHE A 16 3.30 -19.70 13.57
N GLU A 17 2.86 -20.55 12.65
CA GLU A 17 3.59 -21.77 12.26
C GLU A 17 3.78 -21.89 10.74
N ARG A 18 2.68 -21.90 9.98
CA ARG A 18 2.71 -22.11 8.54
C ARG A 18 1.67 -21.23 7.87
N TRP A 19 2.17 -20.28 7.09
CA TRP A 19 1.36 -19.41 6.25
C TRP A 19 0.29 -20.18 5.46
N GLY A 20 -0.96 -19.73 5.60
CA GLY A 20 -2.09 -20.24 4.85
C GLY A 20 -3.43 -19.75 5.39
N PRO A 21 -4.57 -20.18 4.81
CA PRO A 21 -5.88 -19.56 5.04
C PRO A 21 -6.40 -19.50 6.49
N LYS A 22 -5.77 -20.26 7.40
CA LYS A 22 -6.13 -20.32 8.83
C LYS A 22 -5.05 -19.74 9.75
N ASP A 23 -3.84 -19.52 9.23
CA ASP A 23 -2.65 -19.11 9.96
C ASP A 23 -1.92 -18.00 9.19
N SER A 24 -2.62 -16.88 9.04
CA SER A 24 -2.14 -15.61 8.50
C SER A 24 -3.27 -14.57 8.57
N ILE A 25 -2.92 -13.29 8.42
CA ILE A 25 -3.82 -12.15 8.18
C ILE A 25 -5.03 -12.12 9.11
N TYR A 26 -4.81 -12.45 10.39
CA TYR A 26 -5.84 -12.62 11.40
C TYR A 26 -6.67 -11.36 11.59
N GLY A 27 -5.99 -10.23 11.79
CA GLY A 27 -6.62 -8.92 11.98
C GLY A 27 -7.38 -8.46 10.75
N ALA A 28 -6.79 -8.58 9.55
CA ALA A 28 -7.46 -8.19 8.32
C ALA A 28 -8.69 -9.03 8.01
N ARG A 29 -8.63 -10.36 8.16
CA ARG A 29 -9.79 -11.26 8.00
C ARG A 29 -10.92 -10.88 8.97
N ASN A 30 -10.59 -10.64 10.23
CA ASN A 30 -11.56 -10.23 11.23
C ASN A 30 -12.19 -8.87 10.89
N LEU A 31 -11.37 -7.87 10.55
CA LEU A 31 -11.84 -6.51 10.30
C LEU A 31 -12.69 -6.43 9.03
N ALA A 32 -12.26 -7.05 7.94
CA ALA A 32 -13.01 -7.06 6.68
C ALA A 32 -14.38 -7.72 6.87
N SER A 33 -14.43 -8.88 7.53
CA SER A 33 -15.69 -9.55 7.85
C SER A 33 -16.60 -8.68 8.72
N LYS A 34 -16.04 -8.05 9.76
CA LYS A 34 -16.79 -7.13 10.63
C LYS A 34 -17.37 -5.95 9.84
N TRP A 35 -16.57 -5.32 8.99
CA TRP A 35 -16.98 -4.14 8.22
C TRP A 35 -17.98 -4.47 7.12
N GLN A 36 -17.86 -5.63 6.48
CA GLN A 36 -18.84 -6.10 5.51
C GLN A 36 -20.22 -6.30 6.14
N ASN A 37 -20.27 -6.71 7.42
CA ASN A 37 -21.49 -6.92 8.19
C ASN A 37 -21.93 -5.70 9.02
N SER A 38 -21.27 -4.54 8.86
CA SER A 38 -21.61 -3.31 9.60
C SER A 38 -22.22 -2.29 8.65
N PRO A 39 -23.54 -2.01 8.72
CA PRO A 39 -24.18 -1.00 7.88
C PRO A 39 -23.58 0.40 8.06
N TYR A 40 -23.44 1.14 6.96
CA TYR A 40 -22.91 2.50 6.94
C TYR A 40 -23.59 3.31 5.82
N PRO A 41 -23.93 4.61 6.02
CA PRO A 41 -23.65 5.45 7.20
C PRO A 41 -24.61 5.27 8.38
N ARG A 42 -25.71 4.53 8.21
CA ARG A 42 -26.73 4.30 9.24
C ARG A 42 -27.05 2.81 9.33
N SER A 43 -27.67 2.41 10.43
CA SER A 43 -28.03 1.00 10.70
C SER A 43 -28.98 0.38 9.67
N ASP A 44 -29.76 1.20 8.96
CA ASP A 44 -30.72 0.80 7.92
C ASP A 44 -30.16 0.91 6.50
N SER A 45 -28.85 1.20 6.35
CA SER A 45 -28.22 1.37 5.03
C SER A 45 -28.06 0.04 4.30
N THR A 46 -28.24 0.06 2.98
CA THR A 46 -27.93 -1.08 2.10
C THR A 46 -26.44 -1.23 1.81
N THR A 47 -25.64 -0.21 2.15
CA THR A 47 -24.18 -0.20 2.08
C THR A 47 -23.57 -0.46 3.46
N ASN A 48 -22.32 -0.89 3.47
CA ASN A 48 -21.58 -1.25 4.68
C ASN A 48 -20.24 -0.48 4.81
N HIS A 49 -19.45 -0.81 5.83
CA HIS A 49 -18.16 -0.17 6.09
C HIS A 49 -17.06 -0.52 5.07
N ILE A 50 -17.21 -1.58 4.25
CA ILE A 50 -16.33 -1.85 3.10
C ILE A 50 -16.62 -0.83 1.99
N ASP A 51 -17.89 -0.56 1.69
CA ASP A 51 -18.30 0.31 0.58
C ASP A 51 -17.80 1.77 0.71
N ARG A 52 -17.42 2.20 1.91
CA ARG A 52 -16.84 3.53 2.16
C ARG A 52 -15.33 3.62 1.91
N ILE A 53 -14.67 2.51 1.59
CA ILE A 53 -13.24 2.47 1.26
C ILE A 53 -13.09 2.75 -0.23
N ASP A 54 -12.70 3.98 -0.58
CA ASP A 54 -12.52 4.38 -1.98
C ASP A 54 -11.25 3.76 -2.60
N LEU A 55 -10.20 3.62 -1.79
CA LEU A 55 -8.93 2.95 -2.12
C LEU A 55 -8.26 2.49 -0.82
N LEU A 56 -7.91 1.21 -0.73
CA LEU A 56 -7.00 0.69 0.30
C LEU A 56 -5.57 0.80 -0.23
N VAL A 57 -4.74 1.63 0.41
CA VAL A 57 -3.30 1.68 0.14
C VAL A 57 -2.59 0.91 1.26
N LEU A 58 -2.06 -0.27 0.94
CA LEU A 58 -1.36 -1.12 1.91
C LEU A 58 0.14 -0.95 1.73
N LEU A 59 0.84 -0.62 2.83
CA LEU A 59 2.29 -0.43 2.85
C LEU A 59 2.90 -1.62 3.58
N ASP A 60 3.81 -2.34 2.93
CA ASP A 60 4.47 -3.49 3.52
C ASP A 60 5.92 -3.63 3.03
N LEU A 61 6.78 -4.20 3.88
CA LEU A 61 8.21 -4.42 3.66
C LEU A 61 8.98 -3.19 3.15
N LEU A 62 8.71 -2.03 3.76
CA LEU A 62 9.35 -0.76 3.41
C LEU A 62 10.50 -0.44 4.37
N GLY A 63 11.65 -0.04 3.83
CA GLY A 63 12.77 0.46 4.65
C GLY A 63 14.14 0.16 4.06
N ALA A 64 14.26 -0.99 3.38
CA ALA A 64 15.46 -1.38 2.65
C ALA A 64 15.77 -0.41 1.49
N PRO A 65 17.04 -0.35 1.04
CA PRO A 65 17.45 0.50 -0.07
C PRO A 65 16.86 0.04 -1.40
N ASN A 66 16.55 1.01 -2.27
CA ASN A 66 16.15 0.80 -3.67
C ASN A 66 14.99 -0.20 -3.90
N PRO A 67 13.86 -0.10 -3.17
CA PRO A 67 12.70 -0.95 -3.40
C PRO A 67 12.16 -0.73 -4.80
N VAL A 68 11.64 -1.79 -5.43
CA VAL A 68 10.95 -1.67 -6.73
C VAL A 68 9.51 -2.15 -6.57
N PHE A 69 8.57 -1.21 -6.72
CA PHE A 69 7.14 -1.48 -6.75
C PHE A 69 6.66 -1.69 -8.19
N TYR A 70 5.57 -2.43 -8.33
CA TYR A 70 4.88 -2.64 -9.60
C TYR A 70 3.39 -2.36 -9.46
N ASN A 71 2.74 -2.14 -10.59
CA ASN A 71 1.29 -2.08 -10.63
C ASN A 71 0.69 -3.49 -10.57
N TYR A 72 0.17 -3.90 -9.41
CA TYR A 72 -0.41 -5.24 -9.20
C TYR A 72 -1.87 -5.37 -9.65
N PHE A 73 -2.65 -4.28 -9.55
CA PHE A 73 -4.09 -4.32 -9.81
C PHE A 73 -4.49 -3.33 -10.89
N ARG A 74 -5.15 -3.81 -11.94
CA ARG A 74 -5.64 -2.96 -13.03
C ARG A 74 -6.56 -1.83 -12.53
N ASP A 75 -7.42 -2.13 -11.56
CA ASP A 75 -8.45 -1.22 -11.07
C ASP A 75 -7.90 -0.03 -10.26
N SER A 76 -6.71 -0.18 -9.67
CA SER A 76 -6.00 0.89 -8.96
C SER A 76 -4.85 1.50 -9.77
N GLY A 77 -4.60 1.02 -10.99
CA GLY A 77 -3.46 1.46 -11.82
C GLY A 77 -3.43 2.96 -12.11
N ARG A 78 -4.59 3.63 -12.15
CA ARG A 78 -4.64 5.11 -12.25
C ARG A 78 -3.97 5.81 -11.07
N TRP A 79 -4.09 5.24 -9.87
CA TRP A 79 -3.51 5.78 -8.63
C TRP A 79 -2.04 5.41 -8.51
N TYR A 80 -1.67 4.20 -8.94
CA TYR A 80 -0.28 3.80 -9.06
C TYR A 80 0.52 4.77 -9.99
N LYS A 81 -0.05 5.16 -11.14
CA LYS A 81 0.54 6.19 -12.02
C LYS A 81 0.73 7.56 -11.34
N ARG A 82 -0.04 7.87 -10.30
CA ARG A 82 0.17 9.10 -9.51
C ARG A 82 1.41 9.03 -8.65
N MET A 83 1.74 7.86 -8.10
CA MET A 83 3.00 7.64 -7.39
C MET A 83 4.20 7.84 -8.32
N ILE A 84 4.15 7.25 -9.53
CA ILE A 84 5.16 7.47 -10.59
C ILE A 84 5.30 8.97 -10.91
N SER A 85 4.18 9.67 -11.11
CA SER A 85 4.19 11.11 -11.41
C SER A 85 4.78 11.94 -10.27
N ALA A 86 4.47 11.60 -9.01
CA ALA A 86 5.05 12.27 -7.84
C ALA A 86 6.56 12.02 -7.72
N GLU A 87 7.01 10.78 -7.91
CA GLU A 87 8.43 10.42 -7.95
C GLU A 87 9.17 11.22 -9.04
N ASN A 88 8.66 11.22 -10.27
CA ASN A 88 9.28 11.92 -11.41
C ASN A 88 9.39 13.43 -11.17
N ARG A 89 8.35 14.07 -10.62
CA ARG A 89 8.38 15.52 -10.31
C ARG A 89 9.37 15.84 -9.20
N LEU A 90 9.39 15.05 -8.12
CA LEU A 90 10.35 15.24 -7.03
C LEU A 90 11.79 15.03 -7.52
N SER A 91 12.01 14.04 -8.38
CA SER A 91 13.32 13.77 -9.01
C SER A 91 13.76 14.94 -9.90
N ALA A 92 12.87 15.44 -10.76
CA ALA A 92 13.16 16.59 -11.64
C ALA A 92 13.48 17.89 -10.88
N LEU A 93 12.97 18.03 -9.65
CA LEU A 93 13.26 19.16 -8.75
C LEU A 93 14.48 18.91 -7.85
N ASN A 94 15.19 17.79 -8.00
CA ASN A 94 16.30 17.36 -7.13
C ASN A 94 15.92 17.28 -5.64
N LEU A 95 14.68 16.87 -5.34
CA LEU A 95 14.16 16.76 -3.97
C LEU A 95 14.29 15.34 -3.38
N LEU A 96 14.72 14.37 -4.20
CA LEU A 96 14.98 13.00 -3.78
C LEU A 96 16.48 12.79 -3.52
N LYS A 97 16.83 12.26 -2.34
CA LYS A 97 18.23 12.03 -1.93
C LYS A 97 18.70 10.66 -2.41
N GLY A 98 19.89 10.59 -3.03
CA GLY A 98 20.47 9.33 -3.49
C GLY A 98 19.69 8.63 -4.62
N HIS A 99 18.59 9.23 -5.08
CA HIS A 99 17.73 8.69 -6.12
C HIS A 99 18.30 8.95 -7.51
N ARG A 100 18.14 7.98 -8.41
CA ARG A 100 18.52 8.11 -9.82
C ARG A 100 17.35 7.70 -10.69
N LEU A 101 17.15 8.38 -11.81
CA LEU A 101 16.10 8.02 -12.78
C LEU A 101 16.27 6.62 -13.39
N SER A 102 17.48 6.05 -13.33
CA SER A 102 17.79 4.67 -13.71
C SER A 102 17.35 3.63 -12.67
N SER A 103 17.05 4.07 -11.44
CA SER A 103 16.76 3.25 -10.26
C SER A 103 15.53 3.81 -9.56
N ARG A 104 14.42 3.85 -10.29
CA ARG A 104 13.14 4.35 -9.78
C ARG A 104 12.53 3.34 -8.82
N TYR A 105 11.80 3.85 -7.83
CA TYR A 105 11.03 3.02 -6.92
C TYR A 105 9.77 2.48 -7.59
N PHE A 106 9.07 3.30 -8.39
CA PHE A 106 7.83 2.86 -9.03
C PHE A 106 8.10 2.49 -10.50
N SER A 107 8.06 1.19 -10.80
CA SER A 107 8.19 0.69 -12.17
C SER A 107 6.96 1.05 -13.00
N GLU A 108 7.14 1.39 -14.28
CA GLU A 108 6.04 1.56 -15.24
C GLU A 108 5.40 0.21 -15.63
N MET A 109 6.03 -0.90 -15.28
CA MET A 109 5.54 -2.24 -15.57
C MET A 109 4.42 -2.65 -14.61
N SER A 110 3.48 -3.42 -15.13
CA SER A 110 2.53 -4.16 -14.30
C SER A 110 3.06 -5.57 -14.08
N MET A 111 2.86 -6.09 -12.88
CA MET A 111 3.10 -7.50 -12.57
C MET A 111 1.84 -8.07 -11.92
N ALA A 112 1.65 -9.39 -12.01
CA ALA A 112 0.59 -10.08 -11.28
C ALA A 112 1.21 -11.19 -10.42
N PRO A 113 2.13 -10.85 -9.49
CA PRO A 113 2.63 -11.85 -8.55
C PRO A 113 1.49 -12.22 -7.60
N HIS A 114 1.42 -13.48 -7.22
CA HIS A 114 0.52 -13.93 -6.16
C HIS A 114 1.19 -13.64 -4.81
N ILE A 115 0.99 -12.42 -4.30
CA ILE A 115 1.46 -12.00 -2.98
C ILE A 115 0.25 -12.00 -2.05
N GLU A 116 0.30 -12.85 -1.03
CA GLU A 116 -0.71 -12.87 0.02
C GLU A 116 -0.30 -11.92 1.14
N ASP A 117 -1.24 -11.08 1.58
CA ASP A 117 -1.05 -10.03 2.59
C ASP A 117 -2.47 -9.53 3.03
N ASP A 118 -2.54 -8.65 4.01
CA ASP A 118 -3.74 -8.11 4.66
C ASP A 118 -4.78 -7.49 3.70
N HIS A 119 -4.41 -7.19 2.46
CA HIS A 119 -5.35 -6.67 1.47
C HIS A 119 -6.33 -7.72 0.96
N ILE A 120 -6.02 -9.02 1.04
CA ILE A 120 -6.83 -10.09 0.41
C ILE A 120 -8.31 -10.01 0.83
N PRO A 121 -8.66 -9.98 2.13
CA PRO A 121 -10.07 -9.99 2.54
C PRO A 121 -10.83 -8.74 2.08
N PHE A 122 -10.12 -7.61 1.94
CA PHE A 122 -10.70 -6.36 1.43
C PHE A 122 -10.89 -6.40 -0.08
N LEU A 123 -9.91 -6.95 -0.81
CA LEU A 123 -9.99 -7.14 -2.25
C LEU A 123 -11.15 -8.08 -2.62
N GLU A 124 -11.30 -9.19 -1.90
CA GLU A 124 -12.42 -10.14 -2.07
C GLU A 124 -13.78 -9.49 -1.77
N ALA A 125 -13.82 -8.55 -0.81
CA ALA A 125 -15.00 -7.76 -0.48
C ALA A 125 -15.26 -6.60 -1.48
N GLY A 126 -14.44 -6.44 -2.52
CA GLY A 126 -14.63 -5.47 -3.61
C GLY A 126 -13.87 -4.15 -3.46
N CYS A 127 -12.95 -4.03 -2.48
CA CYS A 127 -12.10 -2.85 -2.36
C CYS A 127 -11.12 -2.76 -3.53
N LYS A 128 -10.85 -1.53 -3.98
CA LYS A 128 -9.67 -1.25 -4.81
C LYS A 128 -8.45 -1.23 -3.93
N VAL A 129 -7.40 -1.96 -4.33
CA VAL A 129 -6.16 -2.06 -3.56
C VAL A 129 -4.99 -1.46 -4.35
N LEU A 130 -4.22 -0.60 -3.70
CA LEU A 130 -2.88 -0.19 -4.12
C LEU A 130 -1.88 -0.79 -3.13
N HIS A 131 -1.29 -1.94 -3.51
CA HIS A 131 -0.38 -2.68 -2.64
C HIS A 131 1.06 -2.23 -2.91
N LEU A 132 1.66 -1.59 -1.91
CA LEU A 132 3.00 -1.01 -1.94
C LEU A 132 3.95 -1.92 -1.19
N ILE A 133 4.22 -3.07 -1.81
CA ILE A 133 5.22 -4.05 -1.40
C ILE A 133 6.25 -4.22 -2.53
N PRO A 134 7.56 -4.19 -2.25
CA PRO A 134 8.58 -4.32 -3.28
C PRO A 134 8.62 -5.73 -3.86
N VAL A 135 9.06 -5.87 -5.12
CA VAL A 135 9.44 -7.17 -5.71
C VAL A 135 10.81 -7.01 -6.39
N PRO A 136 11.83 -7.79 -6.01
CA PRO A 136 11.84 -8.78 -4.92
C PRO A 136 11.63 -8.15 -3.53
N PHE A 137 11.28 -8.99 -2.54
CA PHE A 137 11.30 -8.60 -1.13
C PHE A 137 12.73 -8.23 -0.69
N PRO A 138 12.90 -7.46 0.40
CA PRO A 138 14.22 -7.23 1.00
C PRO A 138 14.95 -8.56 1.25
N GLU A 139 16.27 -8.58 1.08
CA GLU A 139 17.07 -9.81 1.24
C GLU A 139 16.99 -10.35 2.67
N GLU A 140 16.78 -9.47 3.63
CA GLU A 140 16.65 -9.74 5.06
C GLU A 140 15.23 -10.15 5.51
N TRP A 141 14.26 -10.21 4.58
CA TRP A 141 12.89 -10.58 4.93
C TRP A 141 12.83 -11.95 5.64
N HIS A 142 12.14 -11.99 6.78
CA HIS A 142 12.04 -13.16 7.67
C HIS A 142 13.39 -13.65 8.23
N THR A 143 14.38 -12.76 8.33
CA THR A 143 15.64 -13.04 9.03
C THR A 143 15.87 -12.08 10.22
N PRO A 144 16.70 -12.43 11.21
CA PRO A 144 17.07 -11.51 12.30
C PRO A 144 17.81 -10.24 11.82
N GLU A 145 18.29 -10.23 10.58
CA GLU A 145 18.97 -9.10 9.96
C GLU A 145 18.00 -8.00 9.51
N ASP A 146 16.68 -8.27 9.43
CA ASP A 146 15.67 -7.22 9.25
C ASP A 146 15.54 -6.41 10.54
N ASN A 147 16.44 -5.43 10.66
CA ASN A 147 16.58 -4.59 11.83
C ASN A 147 17.02 -3.18 11.43
N TRP A 148 17.20 -2.32 12.42
CA TRP A 148 17.53 -0.91 12.22
C TRP A 148 18.74 -0.67 11.29
N SER A 149 19.71 -1.58 11.27
CA SER A 149 20.96 -1.37 10.53
C SER A 149 20.81 -1.44 9.01
N ILE A 150 19.77 -2.12 8.50
CA ILE A 150 19.52 -2.25 7.06
C ILE A 150 18.59 -1.16 6.50
N LEU A 151 18.04 -0.31 7.38
CA LEU A 151 17.18 0.79 6.96
C LEU A 151 17.95 1.86 6.19
N ASP A 152 17.49 2.17 4.98
CA ASP A 152 17.98 3.29 4.18
C ASP A 152 17.12 4.53 4.40
N PHE A 153 17.58 5.42 5.28
CA PHE A 153 16.85 6.64 5.65
C PHE A 153 16.66 7.62 4.49
N ASN A 154 17.49 7.55 3.44
CA ASN A 154 17.27 8.35 2.22
C ASN A 154 16.05 7.84 1.45
N THR A 155 15.93 6.52 1.27
CA THR A 155 14.78 5.86 0.66
C THR A 155 13.52 6.11 1.46
N ILE A 156 13.57 5.96 2.79
CA ILE A 156 12.45 6.26 3.67
C ILE A 156 12.01 7.73 3.54
N ASP A 157 12.95 8.70 3.56
CA ASP A 157 12.65 10.13 3.36
C ASP A 157 12.03 10.40 1.97
N ASN A 158 12.51 9.73 0.93
CA ASN A 158 12.00 9.87 -0.43
C ASN A 158 10.57 9.31 -0.56
N LEU A 159 10.31 8.10 -0.06
CA LEU A 159 8.97 7.50 -0.05
C LEU A 159 7.99 8.35 0.76
N ASN A 160 8.42 8.89 1.90
CA ASN A 160 7.61 9.83 2.69
C ASN A 160 7.15 11.05 1.88
N LYS A 161 8.03 11.65 1.05
CA LYS A 161 7.65 12.77 0.19
C LYS A 161 6.63 12.35 -0.87
N ILE A 162 6.84 11.20 -1.51
CA ILE A 162 5.95 10.66 -2.54
C ILE A 162 4.55 10.39 -1.94
N PHE A 163 4.48 9.72 -0.79
CA PHE A 163 3.22 9.40 -0.11
C PHE A 163 2.47 10.67 0.33
N ARG A 164 3.18 11.68 0.85
CA ARG A 164 2.57 12.97 1.21
C ARG A 164 1.95 13.66 0.00
N ILE A 165 2.66 13.72 -1.12
CA ILE A 165 2.12 14.27 -2.37
C ILE A 165 0.88 13.48 -2.81
N PHE A 166 0.97 12.15 -2.82
CA PHE A 166 -0.14 11.29 -3.22
C PHE A 166 -1.40 11.54 -2.37
N VAL A 167 -1.27 11.53 -1.04
CA VAL A 167 -2.41 11.76 -0.12
C VAL A 167 -3.02 13.14 -0.34
N LEU A 168 -2.19 14.19 -0.49
CA LEU A 168 -2.67 15.55 -0.73
C LEU A 168 -3.44 15.65 -2.05
N GLU A 169 -2.91 15.08 -3.13
CA GLU A 169 -3.55 15.07 -4.44
C GLU A 169 -4.84 14.24 -4.45
N TYR A 170 -4.87 13.13 -3.73
CA TYR A 170 -6.05 12.29 -3.58
C TYR A 170 -7.21 13.06 -2.90
N LEU A 171 -6.91 13.72 -1.78
CA LEU A 171 -7.93 14.38 -0.95
C LEU A 171 -8.40 15.71 -1.53
N LYS A 172 -7.52 16.50 -2.15
CA LYS A 172 -7.89 17.80 -2.75
C LYS A 172 -8.55 17.65 -4.13
N GLY A 173 -8.41 16.49 -4.76
CA GLY A 173 -8.77 16.30 -6.15
C GLY A 173 -7.73 16.92 -7.07
N TYR A 174 -7.57 16.31 -8.24
CA TYR A 174 -6.63 16.80 -9.24
C TYR A 174 -7.26 17.92 -10.08
N SER A 175 -6.44 18.91 -10.45
CA SER A 175 -6.66 19.74 -11.63
C SER A 175 -5.69 19.21 -12.67
N ASP A 176 -6.17 18.68 -13.79
CA ASP A 176 -5.33 18.40 -14.95
C ASP A 176 -4.72 19.70 -15.50
#